data_AF-A0A6L5E1J2-F1
#
_entry.id   AF-A0A6L5E1J2-F1
#
_cell.length_a   1.000
_cell.length_b   1.000
_cell.length_c   1.000
_cell.angle_alpha   90.00
_cell.angle_beta   90.00
_cell.angle_gamma   90.00
#
_symmetry.space_group_name_H-M   'P 1'
#
loop_
_entity.id
_entity.type
_entity.pdbx_description
1 polymer ?
#
loop_
_entity_poly.entity_id
_entity_poly.type
_entity_poly.pdbx_seq_one_letter_code
_entity_poly.pdbx_strand_id
1 'polypeptide(L)'
;MKKTEKILAAISILGILLSLNLIPYGGTLSIISMTCLAILYMYLSFALFNDIPIKGIFKKDSYTKISKLRVFGTIVTGLVLSVSIIGILFKSQLYPYSSILLAEGVIGLFIAAIVAFVQLKRSKDKFYFNILKRIVIIGILSIIFYLIPREKILEISYRNHPEYVEAIKKAWTNPDNMALWDKVYEESLKIHK
;
A
#
# COMPACT_ATOMS: atom_id res chain seq x y z
N MET A 1 -1.09 -7.72 17.37
CA MET A 1 -1.22 -7.62 15.91
C MET A 1 -2.08 -6.42 15.48
N LYS A 2 -3.33 -6.25 15.95
CA LYS A 2 -4.15 -5.05 15.62
C LYS A 2 -3.51 -3.71 15.99
N LYS A 3 -2.80 -3.63 17.13
CA LYS A 3 -2.02 -2.43 17.50
C LYS A 3 -0.87 -2.19 16.52
N THR A 4 -0.13 -3.26 16.17
CA THR A 4 0.96 -3.24 15.18
C THR A 4 0.47 -2.75 13.82
N GLU A 5 -0.66 -3.26 13.33
CA GLU A 5 -1.34 -2.82 12.09
C GLU A 5 -1.56 -1.29 12.11
N LYS A 6 -2.16 -0.75 13.17
CA LYS A 6 -2.42 0.69 13.31
C LYS A 6 -1.14 1.52 13.39
N ILE A 7 -0.15 1.07 14.14
CA ILE A 7 1.14 1.76 14.29
C ILE A 7 1.86 1.82 12.94
N LEU A 8 1.96 0.69 12.23
CA LEU A 8 2.57 0.62 10.91
C LEU A 8 1.84 1.51 9.90
N ALA A 9 0.50 1.52 9.91
CA ALA A 9 -0.28 2.40 9.05
C ALA A 9 -0.03 3.90 9.35
N ALA A 10 0.04 4.28 10.62
CA ALA A 10 0.35 5.66 11.01
C ALA A 10 1.76 6.08 10.58
N ILE A 11 2.75 5.22 10.80
CA ILE A 11 4.14 5.47 10.37
C ILE A 11 4.23 5.54 8.84
N SER A 12 3.47 4.72 8.11
CA SER A 12 3.41 4.74 6.64
C SER A 12 2.91 6.09 6.13
N ILE A 13 1.81 6.59 6.68
CA ILE A 13 1.24 7.89 6.32
C ILE A 13 2.25 9.01 6.63
N LEU A 14 2.85 8.98 7.82
CA LEU A 14 3.88 9.96 8.19
C LEU A 14 5.06 9.92 7.22
N GLY A 15 5.58 8.73 6.89
CA GLY A 15 6.68 8.55 5.94
C GLY A 15 6.35 9.14 4.57
N ILE A 16 5.14 8.90 4.04
CA ILE A 16 4.70 9.50 2.77
C ILE A 16 4.68 11.03 2.88
N LEU A 17 4.11 11.60 3.94
CA LEU A 17 4.04 13.05 4.13
C LEU A 17 5.44 13.68 4.23
N LEU A 18 6.37 13.04 4.92
CA LEU A 18 7.77 13.47 4.98
C LEU A 18 8.43 13.40 3.59
N SER A 19 8.20 12.30 2.85
CA SER A 19 8.73 12.11 1.50
C SER A 19 8.21 13.16 0.51
N LEU A 20 6.93 13.52 0.57
CA LEU A 20 6.31 14.55 -0.26
C LEU A 20 6.83 15.98 0.04
N ASN A 21 7.52 16.18 1.16
CA ASN A 21 8.14 17.45 1.53
C ASN A 21 9.67 17.40 1.47
N LEU A 22 10.24 16.39 0.79
CA LEU A 22 11.68 16.19 0.63
C LEU A 22 12.45 16.11 1.97
N ILE A 23 11.76 15.73 3.05
CA ILE A 23 12.41 15.55 4.36
C ILE A 23 13.25 14.26 4.30
N PRO A 24 14.55 14.32 4.68
CA PRO A 24 15.42 13.16 4.66
C PRO A 24 14.81 11.95 5.36
N TYR A 25 15.06 10.76 4.81
CA TYR A 25 14.55 9.47 5.31
C TYR A 25 13.03 9.27 5.25
N GLY A 26 12.24 10.25 4.79
CA GLY A 26 10.78 10.09 4.61
C GLY A 26 10.42 8.91 3.69
N GLY A 27 11.08 8.84 2.53
CA GLY A 27 10.94 7.72 1.58
C GLY A 27 11.29 6.38 2.23
N THR A 28 12.47 6.27 2.84
CA THR A 28 12.92 5.05 3.55
C THR A 28 11.93 4.61 4.64
N LEU A 29 11.43 5.56 5.44
CA LEU A 29 10.46 5.27 6.49
C LEU A 29 9.16 4.71 5.91
N SER A 30 8.66 5.29 4.81
CA SER A 30 7.47 4.79 4.13
C SER A 30 7.69 3.39 3.54
N ILE A 31 8.85 3.12 2.94
CA ILE A 31 9.22 1.81 2.40
C ILE A 31 9.20 0.75 3.49
N ILE A 32 9.89 0.98 4.61
CA ILE A 32 10.00 0.00 5.70
C ILE A 32 8.63 -0.26 6.32
N SER A 33 7.88 0.79 6.64
CA SER A 33 6.59 0.65 7.33
C SER A 33 5.50 0.03 6.46
N MET A 34 5.39 0.43 5.19
CA MET A 34 4.42 -0.15 4.24
C MET A 34 4.78 -1.59 3.88
N THR A 35 6.06 -1.92 3.73
CA THR A 35 6.50 -3.30 3.47
C THR A 35 6.18 -4.19 4.67
N CYS A 36 6.48 -3.74 5.89
CA CYS A 36 6.08 -4.47 7.11
C CYS A 36 4.57 -4.68 7.19
N LEU A 37 3.77 -3.66 6.82
CA LEU A 37 2.31 -3.76 6.81
C LEU A 37 1.82 -4.75 5.74
N ALA A 38 2.39 -4.73 4.55
CA ALA A 38 2.10 -5.66 3.47
C ALA A 38 2.43 -7.11 3.88
N ILE A 39 3.61 -7.35 4.48
CA ILE A 39 4.02 -8.66 5.04
C ILE A 39 3.03 -9.13 6.11
N LEU A 40 2.60 -8.24 7.00
CA LEU A 40 1.60 -8.55 8.04
C LEU A 40 0.28 -9.05 7.40
N TYR A 41 -0.20 -8.39 6.34
CA TYR A 41 -1.40 -8.85 5.64
C TYR A 41 -1.18 -10.12 4.82
N MET A 42 -0.04 -10.23 4.14
CA MET A 42 0.27 -11.37 3.28
C MET A 42 0.36 -12.67 4.07
N TYR A 43 1.16 -12.68 5.14
CA TYR A 43 1.47 -13.90 5.87
C TYR A 43 0.64 -14.11 7.13
N LEU A 44 0.15 -13.03 7.76
CA LEU A 44 -0.49 -13.10 9.08
C LEU A 44 -1.96 -12.66 9.07
N SER A 45 -2.57 -12.46 7.90
CA SER A 45 -4.00 -12.09 7.79
C SER A 45 -4.93 -13.09 8.46
N PHE A 46 -4.68 -14.41 8.32
CA PHE A 46 -5.51 -15.41 8.97
C PHE A 46 -5.50 -15.26 10.49
N ALA A 47 -4.37 -14.91 11.09
CA ALA A 47 -4.26 -14.72 12.52
C ALA A 47 -4.80 -13.35 12.94
N LEU A 48 -4.48 -12.31 12.18
CA LEU A 48 -4.88 -10.92 12.40
C LEU A 48 -6.41 -10.76 12.37
N PHE A 49 -7.07 -11.36 11.39
CA PHE A 49 -8.51 -11.20 11.18
C PHE A 49 -9.34 -12.11 12.09
N ASN A 50 -8.84 -13.28 12.45
CA ASN A 50 -9.53 -14.21 13.36
C ASN A 50 -9.16 -14.02 14.84
N ASP A 51 -8.49 -12.93 15.20
CA ASP A 51 -8.13 -12.62 16.59
C ASP A 51 -7.25 -13.69 17.28
N ILE A 52 -6.44 -14.42 16.51
CA ILE A 52 -5.51 -15.42 17.03
C ILE A 52 -4.27 -14.69 17.57
N PRO A 53 -3.86 -14.85 18.84
CA PRO A 53 -2.64 -14.23 19.34
C PRO A 53 -1.40 -14.82 18.66
N ILE A 54 -0.30 -14.06 18.57
CA ILE A 54 0.96 -14.53 17.94
C ILE A 54 1.43 -15.86 18.53
N LYS A 55 1.36 -16.00 19.86
CA LYS A 55 1.71 -17.24 20.60
C LYS A 55 0.81 -18.43 20.26
N GLY A 56 -0.35 -18.19 19.65
CA GLY A 56 -1.33 -19.20 19.26
C GLY A 56 -1.26 -19.62 17.80
N ILE A 57 -0.46 -18.97 16.95
CA ILE A 57 -0.41 -19.24 15.51
C ILE A 57 -0.03 -20.69 15.22
N PHE A 58 0.93 -21.25 15.96
CA PHE A 58 1.40 -22.62 15.77
C PHE A 58 0.60 -23.66 16.57
N LYS A 59 -0.46 -23.24 17.29
CA LYS A 59 -1.28 -24.14 18.12
C LYS A 59 -2.56 -24.50 17.38
N LYS A 60 -2.81 -25.80 17.18
CA LYS A 60 -4.02 -26.31 16.51
C LYS A 60 -5.31 -25.87 17.23
N ASP A 61 -5.27 -25.79 18.56
CA ASP A 61 -6.42 -25.40 19.38
C ASP A 61 -6.96 -24.00 19.05
N SER A 62 -6.08 -23.09 18.60
CA SER A 62 -6.46 -21.73 18.18
C SER A 62 -7.42 -21.70 16.98
N TYR A 63 -7.53 -22.80 16.24
CA TYR A 63 -8.32 -22.88 15.00
C TYR A 63 -9.60 -23.71 15.14
N THR A 64 -9.84 -24.34 16.29
CA THR A 64 -10.95 -25.28 16.51
C THR A 64 -12.34 -24.68 16.26
N LYS A 65 -12.48 -23.36 16.45
CA LYS A 65 -13.75 -22.62 16.28
C LYS A 65 -13.83 -21.86 14.94
N ILE A 66 -12.85 -22.04 14.05
CA ILE A 66 -12.73 -21.29 12.80
C ILE A 66 -12.89 -22.25 11.63
N SER A 67 -13.84 -21.98 10.74
CA SER A 67 -14.03 -22.82 9.57
C SER A 67 -12.86 -22.68 8.59
N LYS A 68 -12.49 -23.78 7.91
CA LYS A 68 -11.42 -23.79 6.90
C LYS A 68 -11.64 -22.76 5.79
N LEU A 69 -12.90 -22.58 5.37
CA LEU A 69 -13.27 -21.58 4.36
C LEU A 69 -13.04 -20.15 4.86
N ARG A 70 -13.29 -19.87 6.15
CA ARG A 70 -12.98 -18.57 6.75
C ARG A 70 -11.48 -18.31 6.76
N VAL A 71 -10.67 -19.30 7.16
CA VAL A 71 -9.19 -19.20 7.12
C VAL A 71 -8.71 -18.90 5.69
N PHE A 72 -9.16 -19.70 4.72
CA PHE A 72 -8.82 -19.49 3.32
C PHE A 72 -9.22 -18.09 2.82
N GLY A 73 -10.45 -17.67 3.08
CA GLY A 73 -10.93 -16.33 2.70
C GLY A 73 -10.11 -15.21 3.32
N THR A 74 -9.65 -15.37 4.58
CA THR A 74 -8.76 -14.38 5.21
C THR A 74 -7.38 -14.31 4.58
N ILE A 75 -6.82 -15.44 4.15
CA ILE A 75 -5.52 -15.46 3.44
C ILE A 75 -5.63 -14.74 2.10
N VAL A 76 -6.65 -15.07 1.30
CA VAL A 76 -6.88 -14.42 0.00
C VAL A 76 -7.12 -12.92 0.18
N THR A 77 -7.94 -12.53 1.17
CA THR A 77 -8.16 -11.10 1.48
C THR A 77 -6.86 -10.41 1.91
N GLY A 78 -6.02 -11.09 2.69
CA GLY A 78 -4.70 -10.60 3.09
C GLY A 78 -3.75 -10.37 1.93
N LEU A 79 -3.71 -11.28 0.96
CA LEU A 79 -2.92 -11.14 -0.27
C LEU A 79 -3.34 -9.90 -1.06
N VAL A 80 -4.66 -9.72 -1.26
CA VAL A 80 -5.22 -8.57 -1.96
C VAL A 80 -4.88 -7.25 -1.25
N LEU A 81 -5.02 -7.19 0.08
CA LEU A 81 -4.65 -6.02 0.87
C LEU A 81 -3.15 -5.71 0.78
N SER A 82 -2.31 -6.75 0.78
CA SER A 82 -0.86 -6.63 0.60
C SER A 82 -0.51 -6.01 -0.75
N VAL A 83 -1.04 -6.56 -1.86
CA VAL A 83 -0.81 -6.03 -3.22
C VAL A 83 -1.24 -4.56 -3.31
N SER A 84 -2.40 -4.23 -2.72
CA SER A 84 -2.90 -2.84 -2.70
C SER A 84 -1.95 -1.89 -1.97
N ILE A 85 -1.41 -2.30 -0.82
CA ILE A 85 -0.44 -1.51 -0.05
C ILE A 85 0.87 -1.35 -0.83
N ILE A 86 1.35 -2.41 -1.47
CA ILE A 86 2.56 -2.35 -2.33
C ILE A 86 2.32 -1.43 -3.53
N GLY A 87 1.13 -1.45 -4.14
CA GLY A 87 0.75 -0.51 -5.20
C GLY A 87 0.79 0.95 -4.76
N ILE A 88 0.24 1.26 -3.57
CA ILE A 88 0.33 2.61 -2.98
C ILE A 88 1.79 2.99 -2.75
N LEU A 89 2.60 2.08 -2.20
CA LEU A 89 4.03 2.30 -1.96
C LEU A 89 4.74 2.65 -3.27
N PHE A 90 4.59 1.80 -4.30
CA PHE A 90 5.20 2.02 -5.62
C PHE A 90 4.79 3.36 -6.21
N LYS A 91 3.51 3.73 -6.09
CA LYS A 91 3.02 5.01 -6.60
C LYS A 91 3.63 6.19 -5.85
N SER A 92 3.69 6.13 -4.51
CA SER A 92 4.29 7.17 -3.67
C SER A 92 5.79 7.37 -3.91
N GLN A 93 6.51 6.29 -4.22
CA GLN A 93 7.95 6.33 -4.53
C GLN A 93 8.24 6.62 -6.02
N LEU A 94 7.20 6.92 -6.80
CA LEU A 94 7.31 7.11 -8.25
C LEU A 94 7.95 5.91 -8.96
N TYR A 95 7.73 4.68 -8.49
CA TYR A 95 8.23 3.48 -9.15
C TYR A 95 7.38 3.10 -10.37
N PRO A 96 7.99 2.49 -11.40
CA PRO A 96 7.25 1.95 -12.54
C PRO A 96 6.28 0.86 -12.09
N TYR A 97 5.30 0.52 -12.94
CA TYR A 97 4.27 -0.51 -12.69
C TYR A 97 3.29 -0.25 -11.54
N SER A 98 3.42 0.88 -10.82
CA SER A 98 2.50 1.27 -9.74
C SER A 98 1.01 1.22 -10.13
N SER A 99 0.66 1.70 -11.33
CA SER A 99 -0.73 1.69 -11.81
C SER A 99 -1.29 0.28 -12.00
N ILE A 100 -0.49 -0.69 -12.45
CA ILE A 100 -0.92 -2.08 -12.65
C ILE A 100 -1.19 -2.73 -11.29
N LEU A 101 -0.26 -2.60 -10.35
CA LEU A 101 -0.42 -3.12 -8.99
C LEU A 101 -1.64 -2.53 -8.27
N LEU A 102 -1.89 -1.22 -8.45
CA LEU A 102 -3.08 -0.57 -7.90
C LEU A 102 -4.37 -1.07 -8.57
N ALA A 103 -4.38 -1.29 -9.89
CA ALA A 103 -5.54 -1.85 -10.58
C ALA A 103 -5.87 -3.27 -10.09
N GLU A 104 -4.86 -4.14 -9.99
CA GLU A 104 -4.99 -5.50 -9.46
C GLU A 104 -5.51 -5.48 -8.01
N GLY A 105 -4.94 -4.61 -7.18
CA GLY A 105 -5.37 -4.39 -5.81
C GLY A 105 -6.83 -3.94 -5.72
N VAL A 106 -7.24 -2.92 -6.49
CA VAL A 106 -8.61 -2.40 -6.49
C VAL A 106 -9.61 -3.46 -6.97
N ILE A 107 -9.30 -4.20 -8.04
CA ILE A 107 -10.16 -5.29 -8.53
C ILE A 107 -10.31 -6.38 -7.46
N GLY A 108 -9.19 -6.81 -6.87
CA GLY A 108 -9.21 -7.81 -5.81
C GLY A 108 -9.99 -7.34 -4.58
N LEU A 109 -9.83 -6.07 -4.17
CA LEU A 109 -10.52 -5.49 -3.03
C LEU A 109 -12.03 -5.40 -3.29
N PHE A 110 -12.42 -5.09 -4.52
CA PHE A 110 -13.83 -5.07 -4.92
C PHE A 110 -14.47 -6.46 -4.81
N ILE A 111 -13.80 -7.50 -5.32
CA ILE A 111 -14.27 -8.89 -5.18
C ILE A 111 -14.36 -9.28 -3.69
N ALA A 112 -13.32 -9.00 -2.91
CA ALA A 112 -13.30 -9.29 -1.48
C ALA A 112 -14.39 -8.53 -0.71
N ALA A 113 -14.69 -7.28 -1.10
CA ALA A 113 -15.76 -6.48 -0.54
C ALA A 113 -17.14 -7.12 -0.81
N ILE A 114 -17.40 -7.55 -2.03
CA ILE A 114 -18.66 -8.23 -2.38
C ILE A 114 -18.83 -9.50 -1.52
N VAL A 115 -17.81 -10.35 -1.46
CA VAL A 115 -17.86 -11.59 -0.67
C VAL A 115 -18.10 -11.28 0.81
N ALA A 116 -17.34 -10.35 1.39
CA ALA A 116 -17.47 -9.98 2.79
C ALA A 116 -18.83 -9.34 3.09
N PHE A 117 -19.39 -8.55 2.16
CA PHE A 117 -20.71 -7.94 2.30
C PHE A 117 -21.84 -8.97 2.25
N VAL A 118 -21.81 -9.89 1.29
CA VAL A 118 -22.78 -11.00 1.21
C VAL A 118 -22.74 -11.83 2.49
N GLN A 119 -21.54 -12.18 2.96
CA GLN A 119 -21.38 -12.95 4.20
C GLN A 119 -21.84 -12.18 5.44
N LEU A 120 -21.57 -10.87 5.50
CA LEU A 120 -22.08 -10.01 6.58
C LEU A 120 -23.62 -9.98 6.59
N LYS A 121 -24.28 -9.90 5.43
CA LYS A 121 -25.74 -9.93 5.36
C LYS A 121 -26.33 -11.27 5.79
N ARG A 122 -25.66 -12.38 5.49
CA ARG A 122 -26.09 -13.73 5.86
C ARG A 122 -25.91 -14.03 7.35
N SER A 123 -24.72 -13.77 7.90
CA SER A 123 -24.39 -14.18 9.28
C SER A 123 -24.56 -13.08 10.32
N LYS A 124 -24.58 -11.80 9.91
CA LYS A 124 -24.49 -10.62 10.80
C LYS A 124 -23.28 -10.63 11.73
N ASP A 125 -22.25 -11.41 11.38
CA ASP A 125 -21.05 -11.57 12.19
C ASP A 125 -20.15 -10.32 12.10
N LYS A 126 -19.78 -9.78 13.27
CA LYS A 126 -18.87 -8.62 13.40
C LYS A 126 -17.52 -8.86 12.71
N PHE A 127 -17.11 -10.12 12.55
CA PHE A 127 -15.92 -10.50 11.80
C PHE A 127 -15.91 -9.92 10.37
N TYR A 128 -16.98 -10.13 9.59
CA TYR A 128 -17.04 -9.64 8.20
C TYR A 128 -17.15 -8.13 8.13
N PHE A 129 -17.83 -7.50 9.09
CA PHE A 129 -17.87 -6.05 9.20
C PHE A 129 -16.47 -5.45 9.43
N ASN A 130 -15.66 -6.08 10.28
CA ASN A 130 -14.29 -5.64 10.55
C ASN A 130 -13.36 -5.83 9.34
N ILE A 131 -13.58 -6.88 8.53
CA ILE A 131 -12.87 -7.07 7.26
C ILE A 131 -13.26 -5.98 6.26
N LEU A 132 -14.56 -5.72 6.09
CA LEU A 132 -15.05 -4.68 5.20
C LEU A 132 -14.49 -3.31 5.53
N LYS A 133 -14.40 -2.94 6.82
CA LYS A 133 -13.77 -1.66 7.23
C LYS A 133 -12.34 -1.53 6.71
N ARG A 134 -11.54 -2.58 6.77
CA ARG A 134 -10.15 -2.58 6.27
C ARG A 134 -10.11 -2.44 4.75
N ILE A 135 -10.95 -3.21 4.07
CA ILE A 135 -11.09 -3.17 2.61
C ILE A 135 -11.51 -1.78 2.15
N VAL A 136 -12.47 -1.14 2.81
CA VAL A 136 -12.93 0.21 2.46
C VAL A 136 -11.82 1.23 2.67
N ILE A 137 -11.12 1.21 3.81
CA ILE A 137 -10.04 2.16 4.09
C ILE A 137 -8.91 2.03 3.06
N ILE A 138 -8.41 0.81 2.83
CA ILE A 138 -7.30 0.58 1.88
C ILE A 138 -7.78 0.73 0.43
N GLY A 139 -9.02 0.37 0.13
CA GLY A 139 -9.63 0.52 -1.19
C GLY A 139 -9.79 1.97 -1.61
N ILE A 140 -10.30 2.83 -0.72
CA ILE A 140 -10.39 4.27 -0.98
C ILE A 140 -9.00 4.85 -1.26
N LEU A 141 -8.00 4.52 -0.44
CA LEU A 141 -6.63 4.97 -0.65
C LEU A 141 -6.06 4.45 -1.98
N SER A 142 -6.29 3.18 -2.32
CA SER A 142 -5.81 2.58 -3.57
C SER A 142 -6.43 3.26 -4.79
N ILE A 143 -7.73 3.56 -4.74
CA ILE A 143 -8.44 4.30 -5.80
C ILE A 143 -7.86 5.72 -5.93
N ILE A 144 -7.67 6.44 -4.81
CA ILE A 144 -7.08 7.78 -4.84
C ILE A 144 -5.71 7.76 -5.52
N PHE A 145 -4.81 6.85 -5.09
CA PHE A 145 -3.47 6.74 -5.68
C PHE A 145 -3.48 6.26 -7.13
N TYR A 146 -4.47 5.44 -7.51
CA TYR A 146 -4.63 4.99 -8.90
C TYR A 146 -4.99 6.14 -9.82
N LEU A 147 -5.92 7.01 -9.39
CA LEU A 147 -6.42 8.13 -10.18
C LEU A 147 -5.41 9.28 -10.30
N ILE A 148 -4.49 9.44 -9.34
CA ILE A 148 -3.47 10.48 -9.39
C ILE A 148 -2.39 10.09 -10.43
N PRO A 149 -2.10 10.93 -11.45
CA PRO A 149 -1.00 10.70 -12.38
C PRO A 149 0.35 10.71 -11.66
N ARG A 150 1.33 9.93 -12.14
CA ARG A 150 2.67 9.86 -11.52
C ARG A 150 3.35 11.24 -11.55
N GLU A 151 3.12 11.99 -12.61
CA GLU A 151 3.61 13.35 -12.84
C GLU A 151 3.10 14.33 -11.78
N LYS A 152 1.86 14.16 -11.31
CA LYS A 152 1.30 15.01 -10.26
C LYS A 152 1.97 14.78 -8.92
N ILE A 153 2.33 13.54 -8.59
CA ILE A 153 3.10 13.26 -7.37
C ILE A 153 4.48 13.89 -7.47
N LEU A 154 5.14 13.77 -8.63
CA LEU A 154 6.44 14.40 -8.88
C LEU A 154 6.37 15.93 -8.73
N GLU A 155 5.37 16.57 -9.36
CA GLU A 155 5.13 18.02 -9.27
C GLU A 155 4.91 18.49 -7.82
N ILE A 156 4.17 17.72 -7.02
CA ILE A 156 3.90 18.05 -5.60
C ILE A 156 5.16 17.93 -4.76
N SER A 157 5.92 16.84 -4.93
CA SER A 157 7.15 16.57 -4.18
C SER A 157 8.24 17.60 -4.47
N TYR A 158 8.40 17.98 -5.74
CA TYR A 158 9.44 18.89 -6.20
C TYR A 158 8.89 20.25 -6.65
N ARG A 159 7.82 20.72 -5.99
CA ARG A 159 7.13 21.98 -6.32
C ARG A 159 8.05 23.22 -6.36
N ASN A 160 9.13 23.20 -5.58
CA ASN A 160 10.12 24.27 -5.52
C ASN A 160 11.27 24.10 -6.54
N HIS A 161 11.27 23.02 -7.33
CA HIS A 161 12.32 22.66 -8.29
C HIS A 161 11.72 22.33 -9.67
N PRO A 162 11.11 23.30 -10.37
CA PRO A 162 10.42 23.06 -11.64
C PRO A 162 11.35 22.54 -12.74
N GLU A 163 12.62 22.98 -12.76
CA GLU A 163 13.64 22.52 -13.73
C GLU A 163 13.89 21.01 -13.61
N TYR A 164 13.97 20.49 -12.38
CA TYR A 164 14.09 19.06 -12.10
C TYR A 164 12.86 18.28 -12.56
N VAL A 165 11.65 18.79 -12.28
CA VAL A 165 10.39 18.17 -12.72
C VAL A 165 10.33 18.06 -14.24
N GLU A 166 10.72 19.12 -14.96
CA GLU A 166 10.73 19.12 -16.42
C GLU A 166 11.76 18.14 -16.99
N ALA A 167 12.97 18.09 -16.41
CA ALA A 167 14.01 17.16 -16.81
C ALA A 167 13.54 15.69 -16.65
N ILE A 168 12.92 15.35 -15.51
CA ILE A 168 12.38 14.01 -15.27
C ILE A 168 11.28 13.64 -16.27
N LYS A 169 10.34 14.56 -16.53
CA LYS A 169 9.26 14.31 -17.51
C LYS A 169 9.82 14.03 -18.90
N LYS A 170 10.82 14.80 -19.35
CA LYS A 170 11.52 14.57 -20.61
C LYS A 170 12.21 13.20 -20.62
N ALA A 171 12.93 12.85 -19.56
CA ALA A 171 13.58 11.55 -19.43
C ALA A 171 12.57 10.38 -19.46
N TRP A 172 11.40 10.51 -18.83
CA TRP A 172 10.36 9.48 -18.89
C TRP A 172 9.77 9.28 -20.29
N THR A 173 9.71 10.33 -21.12
CA THR A 173 9.25 10.19 -22.51
C THR A 173 10.27 9.49 -23.41
N ASN A 174 11.56 9.55 -23.07
CA ASN A 174 12.66 8.94 -23.84
C ASN A 174 13.66 8.28 -22.88
N PRO A 175 13.29 7.16 -22.23
CA PRO A 175 14.06 6.57 -21.12
C PRO A 175 15.46 6.09 -21.54
N ASP A 176 15.67 5.77 -22.82
CA ASP A 176 16.96 5.29 -23.33
C ASP A 176 17.94 6.42 -23.68
N ASN A 177 17.50 7.69 -23.62
CA ASN A 177 18.35 8.84 -23.91
C ASN A 177 19.13 9.27 -22.66
N MET A 178 20.38 8.81 -22.56
CA MET A 178 21.28 9.10 -21.44
C MET A 178 21.49 10.61 -21.19
N ALA A 179 21.53 11.45 -22.24
CA ALA A 179 21.72 12.89 -22.08
C ALA A 179 20.56 13.55 -21.30
N LEU A 180 19.35 13.00 -21.35
CA LEU A 180 18.23 13.46 -20.54
C LEU A 180 18.41 13.08 -19.06
N TRP A 181 18.99 11.92 -18.78
CA TRP A 181 19.31 11.47 -17.42
C TRP A 181 20.47 12.25 -16.82
N ASP A 182 21.47 12.63 -17.63
CA ASP A 182 22.55 13.52 -17.19
C ASP A 182 21.99 14.86 -16.72
N LYS A 183 21.06 15.44 -17.49
CA LYS A 183 20.35 16.67 -17.08
C LYS A 183 19.54 16.48 -15.80
N VAL A 184 18.84 15.35 -15.64
CA VAL A 184 18.14 15.02 -14.38
C VAL A 184 19.12 15.01 -13.20
N TYR A 185 20.29 14.41 -13.39
CA TYR A 185 21.32 14.33 -12.35
C TYR A 185 21.85 15.72 -11.99
N GLU A 186 22.19 16.56 -12.97
CA GLU A 186 22.61 17.95 -12.75
C GLU A 186 21.59 18.75 -11.93
N GLU A 187 20.32 18.67 -12.30
CA GLU A 187 19.23 19.36 -11.58
C GLU A 187 19.04 18.79 -10.16
N SER A 188 19.23 17.48 -9.97
CA SER A 188 19.10 16.84 -8.65
C SER A 188 20.12 17.36 -7.63
N LEU A 189 21.33 17.73 -8.09
CA LEU A 189 22.39 18.29 -7.24
C LEU A 189 22.02 19.68 -6.69
N LYS A 190 21.06 20.39 -7.30
CA LYS A 190 20.57 21.69 -6.84
C LYS A 190 19.51 21.58 -5.74
N ILE A 191 18.93 20.40 -5.51
CA ILE A 191 17.84 20.18 -4.54
C ILE A 191 18.36 20.19 -3.10
N HIS A 192 19.63 19.81 -2.91
CA HIS A 192 20.26 19.69 -1.60
C HIS A 192 21.28 20.80 -1.30
N LYS A 193 21.31 21.85 -2.13
CA LYS A 193 22.09 23.07 -1.89
C LYS A 193 21.19 24.15 -1.30
#